data_AF-A0A969D5K8-F1
#
_entry.id   AF-A0A969D5K8-F1
#
_cell.length_a   1.000
_cell.length_b   1.000
_cell.length_c   1.000
_cell.angle_alpha   90.00
_cell.angle_beta   90.00
_cell.angle_gamma   90.00
#
_symmetry.space_group_name_H-M   'P 1'
#
loop_
_entity.id
_entity.type
_entity.pdbx_description
1 polymer ?
#
loop_
_entity_poly.entity_id
_entity_poly.type
_entity_poly.pdbx_seq_one_letter_code
_entity_poly.pdbx_strand_id
1 'polypeptide(L)'
;MTGQTRLLRQFKLFALAQSKLILHFFDHLSIGRKLNVGFGVLVGLTFLVVGRNYWGVLFATDYINRTQKIRVPTALASNQAQKELLQMSAHIRGYLITGKSEFRNSYYLSKRAFDQELALMVALLETKSQSENNAKLNQLKTLYQQWNSLPDELFSLSDQYLENQPALKLFRNEGELALLTIQSEIQSVVDLQAQRSPSVNNIQMLKALAAFQNSFSLLGASLRAYLLTRHADFRFEYTGYLLDNDQQWQTLLATSDNLTPAQQKSLETVKISREKFLALAPSLLEIVEGDRYREDLYIFSTQAEPLATEMLVLLNDIVASQQQRLVDELATGRKSLITAQWQTLLGSFLALAIALAMTVLLRKKIADPIVRLTQATTRVIDGNFEVKAAIESTDEIGTLAKTFNRMTGYLQEFQQTLEGANSDLQKQKSQLESKNIQIGQALEALKLTQAQLIQTEKMSGLGQMVAGIAHEINNPVNFIHGNLACMEEYTVDLIHLLQQYQLFYPQPPAEIEQTFEKLISILCWRICHAHLAPWKWAHRAFETLFCHCATLLD
;
A
#
# COMPACT_ATOMS: atom_id res chain seq x y z
N MET A 1 20.55 39.23 -6.99
CA MET A 1 19.10 38.93 -6.95
C MET A 1 18.43 38.77 -8.33
N THR A 2 19.15 38.72 -9.46
CA THR A 2 18.53 38.78 -10.82
C THR A 2 18.51 37.46 -11.61
N GLY A 3 19.21 36.40 -11.16
CA GLY A 3 19.20 35.09 -11.84
C GLY A 3 18.03 34.16 -11.46
N GLN A 4 17.59 34.20 -10.21
CA GLN A 4 16.59 33.28 -9.66
C GLN A 4 15.16 33.56 -10.19
N THR A 5 14.84 34.82 -10.45
CA THR A 5 13.54 35.25 -11.00
C THR A 5 13.36 34.90 -12.48
N ARG A 6 14.45 34.77 -13.25
CA ARG A 6 14.39 34.40 -14.68
C ARG A 6 14.12 32.91 -14.89
N LEU A 7 14.74 32.05 -14.07
CA LEU A 7 14.50 30.60 -14.05
C LEU A 7 13.07 30.27 -13.61
N LEU A 8 12.56 30.93 -12.56
CA LEU A 8 11.18 30.75 -12.09
C LEU A 8 10.15 31.14 -13.15
N ARG A 9 10.39 32.20 -13.95
CA ARG A 9 9.51 32.60 -15.06
C ARG A 9 9.52 31.59 -16.20
N GLN A 10 10.68 31.05 -16.57
CA GLN A 10 10.78 30.01 -17.61
C GLN A 10 10.09 28.71 -17.19
N PHE A 11 10.23 28.32 -15.92
CA PHE A 11 9.54 27.14 -15.37
C PHE A 11 8.02 27.32 -15.38
N LYS A 12 7.52 28.52 -15.04
CA LYS A 12 6.09 28.85 -15.09
C LYS A 12 5.54 28.79 -16.52
N LEU A 13 6.27 29.32 -17.49
CA LEU A 13 5.89 29.29 -18.91
C LEU A 13 5.88 27.85 -19.47
N PHE A 14 6.88 27.04 -19.11
CA PHE A 14 6.94 25.64 -19.51
C PHE A 14 5.81 24.79 -18.87
N ALA A 15 5.54 24.99 -17.58
CA ALA A 15 4.44 24.33 -16.88
C ALA A 15 3.06 24.73 -17.44
N LEU A 16 2.88 26.00 -17.81
CA LEU A 16 1.66 26.48 -18.47
C LEU A 16 1.49 25.86 -19.87
N ALA A 17 2.57 25.77 -20.66
CA ALA A 17 2.54 25.16 -21.98
C ALA A 17 2.19 23.66 -21.91
N GLN A 18 2.80 22.91 -20.99
CA GLN A 18 2.46 21.50 -20.78
C GLN A 18 1.05 21.31 -20.22
N SER A 19 0.58 22.19 -19.34
CA SER A 19 -0.80 22.11 -18.82
C SER A 19 -1.85 22.26 -19.94
N LYS A 20 -1.62 23.14 -20.92
CA LYS A 20 -2.50 23.29 -22.08
C LYS A 20 -2.50 22.05 -22.98
N LEU A 21 -1.34 21.43 -23.17
CA LEU A 21 -1.22 20.21 -23.97
C LEU A 21 -1.99 19.03 -23.33
N ILE A 22 -1.84 18.86 -22.01
CA ILE A 22 -2.54 17.81 -21.25
C ILE A 22 -4.04 18.06 -21.25
N LEU A 23 -4.47 19.32 -21.06
CA LEU A 23 -5.89 19.68 -21.11
C LEU A 23 -6.50 19.39 -22.49
N HIS A 24 -5.80 19.72 -23.57
CA HIS A 24 -6.25 19.47 -24.94
C HIS A 24 -6.29 17.97 -25.28
N PHE A 25 -5.33 17.19 -24.79
CA PHE A 25 -5.33 15.73 -24.96
C PHE A 25 -6.57 15.09 -24.30
N PHE A 26 -6.97 15.57 -23.12
CA PHE A 26 -8.16 15.07 -22.44
C PHE A 26 -9.47 15.45 -23.15
N ASP A 27 -9.53 16.52 -23.92
CA ASP A 27 -10.79 17.03 -24.51
C ASP A 27 -11.39 16.12 -25.59
N HIS A 28 -10.60 15.22 -26.17
CA HIS A 28 -11.01 14.29 -27.22
C HIS A 28 -11.21 12.85 -26.75
N LEU A 29 -10.98 12.57 -25.46
CA LEU A 29 -11.14 11.24 -24.90
C LEU A 29 -12.57 11.03 -24.39
N SER A 30 -13.12 9.82 -24.62
CA SER A 30 -14.33 9.34 -23.95
C SER A 30 -14.20 9.41 -22.43
N ILE A 31 -15.30 9.62 -21.71
CA ILE A 31 -15.35 9.61 -20.23
C ILE A 31 -14.62 8.39 -19.63
N GLY A 32 -14.88 7.19 -20.16
CA GLY A 32 -14.24 5.95 -19.70
C GLY A 32 -12.73 5.95 -19.87
N ARG A 33 -12.22 6.41 -21.03
CA ARG A 33 -10.77 6.56 -21.27
C ARG A 33 -10.15 7.63 -20.37
N LYS A 34 -10.83 8.75 -20.10
CA LYS A 34 -10.34 9.79 -19.17
C LYS A 34 -10.12 9.22 -17.76
N LEU A 35 -11.09 8.44 -17.27
CA LEU A 35 -11.00 7.77 -15.97
C LEU A 35 -9.88 6.72 -15.97
N ASN A 36 -9.84 5.85 -16.99
CA ASN A 36 -8.82 4.78 -17.08
C ASN A 36 -7.40 5.34 -17.17
N VAL A 37 -7.18 6.42 -17.93
CA VAL A 37 -5.86 7.09 -18.00
C VAL A 37 -5.50 7.70 -16.64
N GLY A 38 -6.45 8.38 -15.98
CA GLY A 38 -6.21 8.99 -14.67
C GLY A 38 -5.84 7.99 -13.59
N PHE A 39 -6.67 6.95 -13.42
CA PHE A 39 -6.41 5.90 -12.45
C PHE A 39 -5.21 5.04 -12.85
N GLY A 40 -5.02 4.77 -14.15
CA GLY A 40 -3.89 4.00 -14.66
C GLY A 40 -2.53 4.66 -14.40
N VAL A 41 -2.43 5.99 -14.57
CA VAL A 41 -1.22 6.75 -14.22
C VAL A 41 -0.94 6.68 -12.71
N LEU A 42 -1.97 6.84 -11.88
CA LEU A 42 -1.83 6.73 -10.42
C LEU A 42 -1.33 5.34 -10.02
N VAL A 43 -2.00 4.29 -10.50
CA VAL A 43 -1.65 2.89 -10.22
C VAL A 43 -0.23 2.58 -10.71
N GLY A 44 0.12 2.94 -11.94
CA GLY A 44 1.45 2.72 -12.49
C GLY A 44 2.55 3.40 -11.66
N LEU A 45 2.30 4.63 -11.19
CA LEU A 45 3.24 5.34 -10.34
C LEU A 45 3.36 4.69 -8.96
N THR A 46 2.25 4.23 -8.36
CA THR A 46 2.31 3.49 -7.08
C THR A 46 3.11 2.19 -7.22
N PHE A 47 2.93 1.42 -8.29
CA PHE A 47 3.72 0.21 -8.55
C PHE A 47 5.21 0.51 -8.71
N LEU A 48 5.57 1.61 -9.38
CA LEU A 48 6.96 2.03 -9.54
C LEU A 48 7.58 2.36 -8.18
N VAL A 49 6.88 3.14 -7.34
CA VAL A 49 7.34 3.50 -5.99
C VAL A 49 7.51 2.27 -5.11
N VAL A 50 6.52 1.36 -5.10
CA VAL A 50 6.56 0.11 -4.33
C VAL A 50 7.68 -0.80 -4.84
N GLY A 51 7.80 -0.98 -6.15
CA GLY A 51 8.84 -1.82 -6.76
C GLY A 51 10.25 -1.28 -6.47
N ARG A 52 10.43 0.04 -6.52
CA ARG A 52 11.71 0.67 -6.18
C ARG A 52 12.06 0.50 -4.71
N ASN A 53 11.09 0.65 -3.82
CA ASN A 53 11.25 0.41 -2.38
C ASN A 53 11.65 -1.05 -2.11
N TYR A 54 10.91 -2.01 -2.68
CA TYR A 54 11.17 -3.44 -2.54
C TYR A 54 12.60 -3.81 -2.96
N TRP A 55 13.07 -3.25 -4.09
CA TRP A 55 14.44 -3.48 -4.55
C TRP A 55 15.49 -2.91 -3.60
N GLY A 56 15.25 -1.74 -3.01
CA GLY A 56 16.12 -1.15 -1.99
C GLY A 56 16.23 -2.01 -0.73
N VAL A 57 15.12 -2.64 -0.31
CA VAL A 57 15.07 -3.56 0.83
C VAL A 57 15.82 -4.85 0.54
N LEU A 58 15.67 -5.44 -0.66
CA LEU A 58 16.42 -6.64 -1.05
C LEU A 58 17.94 -6.42 -0.98
N PHE A 59 18.44 -5.30 -1.51
CA PHE A 59 19.87 -4.96 -1.41
C PHE A 59 20.32 -4.78 0.04
N ALA A 60 19.55 -4.06 0.86
CA ALA A 60 19.88 -3.89 2.28
C ALA A 60 19.94 -5.24 3.02
N THR A 61 19.05 -6.17 2.68
CA THR A 61 18.99 -7.51 3.27
C THR A 61 20.20 -8.36 2.87
N ASP A 62 20.72 -8.24 1.64
CA ASP A 62 21.96 -8.93 1.22
C ASP A 62 23.17 -8.47 2.03
N TYR A 63 23.31 -7.15 2.27
CA TYR A 63 24.38 -6.62 3.13
C TYR A 63 24.27 -7.16 4.56
N ILE A 64 23.07 -7.15 5.15
CA ILE A 64 22.85 -7.69 6.51
C ILE A 64 23.21 -9.18 6.58
N ASN A 65 22.79 -9.97 5.57
CA ASN A 65 23.08 -11.39 5.51
C ASN A 65 24.58 -11.69 5.42
N ARG A 66 25.33 -10.93 4.61
CA ARG A 66 26.79 -11.08 4.51
C ARG A 66 27.48 -10.70 5.82
N THR A 67 27.04 -9.64 6.48
CA THR A 67 27.57 -9.23 7.79
C THR A 67 27.39 -10.31 8.84
N GLN A 68 26.18 -10.86 8.96
CA GLN A 68 25.86 -11.88 9.97
C GLN A 68 26.49 -13.24 9.68
N LYS A 69 26.54 -13.66 8.40
CA LYS A 69 26.98 -15.02 8.04
C LYS A 69 28.47 -15.13 7.78
N ILE A 70 29.13 -14.03 7.40
CA ILE A 70 30.53 -14.06 6.97
C ILE A 70 31.37 -13.14 7.85
N ARG A 71 31.05 -11.84 7.92
CA ARG A 71 31.94 -10.84 8.55
C ARG A 71 32.10 -11.04 10.05
N VAL A 72 31.00 -11.11 10.79
CA VAL A 72 31.02 -11.27 12.24
C VAL A 72 31.69 -12.60 12.65
N PRO A 73 31.31 -13.76 12.08
CA PRO A 73 31.97 -15.02 12.41
C PRO A 73 33.46 -15.02 12.07
N THR A 74 33.86 -14.44 10.93
CA THR A 74 35.28 -14.37 10.56
C THR A 74 36.08 -13.51 11.54
N ALA A 75 35.57 -12.34 11.91
CA ALA A 75 36.25 -11.46 12.87
C ALA A 75 36.35 -12.10 14.27
N LEU A 76 35.31 -12.81 14.69
CA LEU A 76 35.32 -13.55 15.95
C LEU A 76 36.34 -14.69 15.92
N ALA A 77 36.31 -15.52 14.87
CA ALA A 77 37.24 -16.64 14.70
C ALA A 77 38.70 -16.16 14.64
N SER A 78 38.95 -15.04 13.96
CA SER A 78 40.29 -14.46 13.87
C SER A 78 40.79 -13.95 15.24
N ASN A 79 39.93 -13.31 16.04
CA ASN A 79 40.28 -12.88 17.40
C ASN A 79 40.52 -14.08 18.33
N GLN A 80 39.68 -15.12 18.23
CA GLN A 80 39.85 -16.33 19.02
C GLN A 80 41.15 -17.05 18.63
N ALA A 81 41.46 -17.15 17.34
CA ALA A 81 42.74 -17.68 16.86
C ALA A 81 43.95 -16.91 17.41
N GLN A 82 43.90 -15.57 17.48
CA GLN A 82 44.98 -14.79 18.12
C GLN A 82 45.16 -15.15 19.59
N LYS A 83 44.05 -15.23 20.34
CA LYS A 83 44.06 -15.62 21.74
C LYS A 83 44.68 -17.00 21.91
N GLU A 84 44.24 -17.99 21.15
CA GLU A 84 44.76 -19.36 21.25
C GLU A 84 46.25 -19.42 20.86
N LEU A 85 46.69 -18.66 19.87
CA LEU A 85 48.11 -18.58 19.50
C LEU A 85 48.99 -17.98 20.62
N LEU A 86 48.51 -16.94 21.29
CA LEU A 86 49.17 -16.37 22.47
C LEU A 86 49.22 -17.38 23.62
N GLN A 87 48.11 -18.11 23.86
CA GLN A 87 48.05 -19.13 24.89
C GLN A 87 49.01 -20.29 24.59
N MET A 88 49.05 -20.77 23.35
CA MET A 88 50.00 -21.81 22.95
C MET A 88 51.45 -21.37 23.20
N SER A 89 51.83 -20.16 22.78
CA SER A 89 53.18 -19.60 23.02
C SER A 89 53.48 -19.48 24.53
N ALA A 90 52.50 -19.04 25.33
CA ALA A 90 52.63 -18.94 26.78
C ALA A 90 52.78 -20.32 27.44
N HIS A 91 52.06 -21.33 26.97
CA HIS A 91 52.15 -22.69 27.46
C HIS A 91 53.47 -23.36 27.09
N ILE A 92 53.98 -23.15 25.87
CA ILE A 92 55.32 -23.59 25.50
C ILE A 92 56.35 -22.98 26.45
N ARG A 93 56.34 -21.64 26.60
CA ARG A 93 57.25 -20.94 27.51
C ARG A 93 57.13 -21.45 28.96
N GLY A 94 55.91 -21.65 29.45
CA GLY A 94 55.65 -22.19 30.78
C GLY A 94 56.24 -23.59 30.97
N TYR A 95 56.14 -24.45 29.95
CA TYR A 95 56.77 -25.76 29.95
C TYR A 95 58.30 -25.67 29.98
N LEU A 96 58.91 -24.87 29.09
CA LEU A 96 60.37 -24.75 28.98
C LEU A 96 61.02 -24.20 30.26
N ILE A 97 60.29 -23.40 31.04
CA ILE A 97 60.76 -22.86 32.31
C ILE A 97 60.57 -23.85 33.47
N THR A 98 59.42 -24.55 33.51
CA THR A 98 59.01 -25.29 34.72
C THR A 98 59.09 -26.82 34.60
N GLY A 99 59.14 -27.36 33.39
CA GLY A 99 59.04 -28.80 33.10
C GLY A 99 57.69 -29.43 33.47
N LYS A 100 56.68 -28.65 33.86
CA LYS A 100 55.39 -29.18 34.31
C LYS A 100 54.51 -29.61 33.14
N SER A 101 54.08 -30.88 33.14
CA SER A 101 53.21 -31.46 32.10
C SER A 101 51.86 -30.76 31.94
N GLU A 102 51.37 -30.05 32.95
CA GLU A 102 50.16 -29.21 32.88
C GLU A 102 50.22 -28.18 31.73
N PHE A 103 51.39 -27.58 31.50
CA PHE A 103 51.58 -26.64 30.41
C PHE A 103 51.54 -27.34 29.05
N ARG A 104 52.16 -28.53 28.93
CA ARG A 104 52.10 -29.35 27.70
C ARG A 104 50.66 -29.74 27.37
N ASN A 105 49.88 -30.15 28.36
CA ASN A 105 48.46 -30.50 28.18
C ASN A 105 47.63 -29.28 27.76
N SER A 106 47.88 -28.12 28.39
CA SER A 106 47.19 -26.87 28.07
C SER A 106 47.55 -26.37 26.67
N TYR A 107 48.79 -26.55 26.24
CA TYR A 107 49.23 -26.29 24.87
C TYR A 107 48.38 -27.09 23.85
N TYR A 108 48.22 -28.41 24.03
CA TYR A 108 47.43 -29.21 23.08
C TYR A 108 45.92 -28.91 23.12
N LEU A 109 45.42 -28.35 24.23
CA LEU A 109 44.05 -27.82 24.29
C LEU A 109 43.93 -26.56 23.43
N SER A 110 44.79 -25.57 23.64
CA SER A 110 44.80 -24.35 22.84
C SER A 110 45.11 -24.61 21.36
N LYS A 111 45.97 -25.58 21.05
CA LYS A 111 46.23 -26.01 19.67
C LYS A 111 44.97 -26.52 18.99
N ARG A 112 44.20 -27.39 19.64
CA ARG A 112 42.94 -27.90 19.06
C ARG A 112 41.92 -26.78 18.85
N ALA A 113 41.83 -25.83 19.78
CA ALA A 113 40.98 -24.66 19.62
C ALA A 113 41.43 -23.77 18.45
N PHE A 114 42.74 -23.50 18.34
CA PHE A 114 43.32 -22.78 17.21
C PHE A 114 43.03 -23.46 15.87
N ASP A 115 43.21 -24.78 15.78
CA ASP A 115 42.93 -25.57 14.58
C ASP A 115 41.45 -25.44 14.13
N GLN A 116 40.51 -25.44 15.10
CA GLN A 116 39.09 -25.25 14.84
C GLN A 116 38.79 -23.85 14.29
N GLU A 117 39.35 -22.81 14.91
CA GLU A 117 39.16 -21.43 14.45
C GLU A 117 39.79 -21.21 13.07
N LEU A 118 40.98 -21.77 12.82
CA LEU A 118 41.63 -21.72 11.51
C LEU A 118 40.77 -22.40 10.44
N ALA A 119 40.22 -23.59 10.71
CA ALA A 119 39.33 -24.28 9.78
C ALA A 119 38.04 -23.48 9.50
N LEU A 120 37.47 -22.82 10.52
CA LEU A 120 36.30 -21.96 10.36
C LEU A 120 36.62 -20.74 9.49
N MET A 121 37.74 -20.06 9.74
CA MET A 121 38.19 -18.94 8.91
C MET A 121 38.38 -19.37 7.46
N VAL A 122 38.99 -20.53 7.24
CA VAL A 122 39.17 -21.11 5.89
C VAL A 122 37.83 -21.30 5.19
N ALA A 123 36.87 -21.93 5.85
CA ALA A 123 35.54 -22.16 5.28
C ALA A 123 34.78 -20.86 4.94
N LEU A 124 34.98 -19.80 5.73
CA LEU A 124 34.30 -18.51 5.55
C LEU A 124 34.98 -17.63 4.49
N LEU A 125 36.31 -17.68 4.40
CA LEU A 125 37.12 -16.78 3.57
C LEU A 125 37.45 -17.35 2.19
N GLU A 126 37.55 -18.67 2.01
CA GLU A 126 37.84 -19.33 0.72
C GLU A 126 36.65 -19.31 -0.26
N THR A 127 36.04 -18.14 -0.45
CA THR A 127 35.04 -17.91 -1.50
C THR A 127 35.66 -17.12 -2.66
N LYS A 128 35.27 -17.43 -3.90
CA LYS A 128 35.80 -16.84 -5.15
C LYS A 128 35.82 -15.29 -5.21
N SER A 129 35.14 -14.62 -4.29
CA SER A 129 34.96 -13.17 -4.26
C SER A 129 36.01 -12.40 -3.42
N GLN A 130 36.95 -13.06 -2.72
CA GLN A 130 37.86 -12.38 -1.76
C GLN A 130 39.35 -12.69 -1.97
N SER A 131 39.90 -12.34 -3.13
CA SER A 131 41.30 -12.64 -3.51
C SER A 131 42.37 -12.17 -2.51
N GLU A 132 42.16 -11.02 -1.85
CA GLU A 132 43.12 -10.45 -0.90
C GLU A 132 43.20 -11.24 0.43
N ASN A 133 42.05 -11.69 0.94
CA ASN A 133 42.00 -12.50 2.17
C ASN A 133 42.59 -13.90 1.96
N ASN A 134 42.48 -14.42 0.74
CA ASN A 134 43.04 -15.73 0.38
C ASN A 134 44.57 -15.73 0.45
N ALA A 135 45.23 -14.63 0.08
CA ALA A 135 46.69 -14.54 0.16
C ALA A 135 47.19 -14.56 1.62
N LYS A 136 46.61 -13.71 2.49
CA LYS A 136 46.97 -13.66 3.93
C LYS A 136 46.65 -14.98 4.63
N LEU A 137 45.51 -15.60 4.32
CA LEU A 137 45.12 -16.88 4.86
C LEU A 137 46.08 -18.00 4.43
N ASN A 138 46.54 -18.01 3.18
CA ASN A 138 47.51 -18.99 2.71
C ASN A 138 48.88 -18.79 3.37
N GLN A 139 49.34 -17.55 3.53
CA GLN A 139 50.57 -17.25 4.26
C GLN A 139 50.47 -17.71 5.72
N LEU A 140 49.35 -17.43 6.39
CA LEU A 140 49.08 -17.89 7.76
C LEU A 140 49.14 -19.42 7.85
N LYS A 141 48.55 -20.16 6.91
CA LYS A 141 48.64 -21.64 6.87
C LYS A 141 50.08 -22.12 6.75
N THR A 142 50.87 -21.52 5.87
CA THR A 142 52.28 -21.89 5.67
C THR A 142 53.11 -21.65 6.93
N LEU A 143 52.96 -20.48 7.55
CA LEU A 143 53.64 -20.15 8.82
C LEU A 143 53.20 -21.10 9.94
N TYR A 144 51.89 -21.39 10.01
CA TYR A 144 51.37 -22.32 11.00
C TYR A 144 51.93 -23.73 10.83
N GLN A 145 52.08 -24.21 9.58
CA GLN A 145 52.69 -25.52 9.33
C GLN A 145 54.15 -25.58 9.80
N GLN A 146 54.93 -24.54 9.52
CA GLN A 146 56.33 -24.43 9.98
C GLN A 146 56.41 -24.34 11.50
N TRP A 147 55.53 -23.54 12.11
CA TRP A 147 55.50 -23.37 13.55
C TRP A 147 55.04 -24.64 14.26
N ASN A 148 54.04 -25.35 13.73
CA ASN A 148 53.42 -26.52 14.35
C ASN A 148 54.37 -27.74 14.46
N SER A 149 55.49 -27.77 13.72
CA SER A 149 56.50 -28.81 13.90
C SER A 149 57.46 -28.57 15.08
N LEU A 150 57.56 -27.33 15.58
CA LEU A 150 58.54 -26.96 16.60
C LEU A 150 58.16 -27.39 18.04
N PRO A 151 56.90 -27.26 18.51
CA PRO A 151 56.59 -27.49 19.93
C PRO A 151 56.91 -28.90 20.43
N ASP A 152 56.66 -29.93 19.63
CA ASP A 152 56.97 -31.31 20.03
C ASP A 152 58.49 -31.54 20.15
N GLU A 153 59.28 -30.94 19.25
CA GLU A 153 60.74 -30.94 19.33
C GLU A 153 61.22 -30.19 20.57
N LEU A 154 60.68 -29.00 20.84
CA LEU A 154 61.00 -28.20 22.03
C LEU A 154 60.69 -28.95 23.32
N PHE A 155 59.54 -29.62 23.40
CA PHE A 155 59.17 -30.43 24.56
C PHE A 155 60.11 -31.63 24.74
N SER A 156 60.46 -32.32 23.65
CA SER A 156 61.39 -33.44 23.69
C SER A 156 62.79 -33.00 24.11
N LEU A 157 63.29 -31.89 23.58
CA LEU A 157 64.59 -31.32 23.98
C LEU A 157 64.58 -30.92 25.45
N SER A 158 63.52 -30.26 25.92
CA SER A 158 63.40 -29.89 27.33
C SER A 158 63.42 -31.09 28.28
N ASP A 159 62.81 -32.21 27.88
CA ASP A 159 62.83 -33.47 28.65
C ASP A 159 64.24 -34.10 28.69
N GLN A 160 65.05 -33.88 27.66
CA GLN A 160 66.41 -34.41 27.53
C GLN A 160 67.44 -33.44 28.10
N TYR A 161 67.51 -33.36 29.44
CA TYR A 161 68.33 -32.38 30.17
C TYR A 161 69.76 -32.16 29.64
N LEU A 162 70.47 -33.25 29.31
CA LEU A 162 71.85 -33.17 28.83
C LEU A 162 71.95 -32.71 27.38
N GLU A 163 71.06 -33.21 26.50
CA GLU A 163 71.01 -32.79 25.10
C GLU A 163 70.63 -31.31 24.97
N ASN A 164 69.81 -30.82 25.89
CA ASN A 164 69.37 -29.43 25.94
C ASN A 164 70.45 -28.44 26.40
N GLN A 165 71.55 -28.91 27.00
CA GLN A 165 72.59 -28.05 27.58
C GLN A 165 73.96 -28.40 26.99
N PRO A 166 74.33 -27.75 25.87
CA PRO A 166 75.52 -28.12 25.10
C PRO A 166 76.81 -28.07 25.92
N ALA A 167 76.96 -27.07 26.79
CA ALA A 167 78.13 -26.95 27.66
C ALA A 167 78.21 -28.09 28.69
N LEU A 168 77.09 -28.47 29.32
CA LEU A 168 77.08 -29.60 30.25
C LEU A 168 77.33 -30.92 29.54
N LYS A 169 76.79 -31.11 28.33
CA LYS A 169 77.08 -32.27 27.50
C LYS A 169 78.57 -32.38 27.18
N LEU A 170 79.17 -31.29 26.74
CA LEU A 170 80.60 -31.22 26.43
C LEU A 170 81.46 -31.45 27.69
N PHE A 171 81.12 -30.79 28.79
CA PHE A 171 81.80 -30.98 30.07
C PHE A 171 81.69 -32.41 30.59
N ARG A 172 80.52 -33.06 30.48
CA ARG A 172 80.36 -34.48 30.86
C ARG A 172 81.22 -35.41 30.02
N ASN A 173 81.35 -35.14 28.72
CA ASN A 173 82.08 -36.02 27.81
C ASN A 173 83.61 -35.84 27.92
N GLU A 174 84.08 -34.60 28.09
CA GLU A 174 85.52 -34.29 28.05
C GLU A 174 86.07 -33.76 29.40
N GLY A 175 85.35 -32.86 30.06
CA GLY A 175 85.78 -32.23 31.31
C GLY A 175 85.79 -33.19 32.51
N GLU A 176 84.71 -33.95 32.72
CA GLU A 176 84.60 -34.97 33.78
C GLU A 176 85.65 -36.07 33.61
N LEU A 177 85.94 -36.47 32.38
CA LEU A 177 86.98 -37.45 32.09
C LEU A 177 88.37 -36.94 32.50
N ALA A 178 88.67 -35.66 32.21
CA ALA A 178 89.92 -35.03 32.65
C ALA A 178 90.00 -34.93 34.17
N LEU A 179 88.91 -34.56 34.85
CA LEU A 179 88.82 -34.51 36.31
C LEU A 179 89.12 -35.88 36.94
N LEU A 180 88.45 -36.94 36.47
CA LEU A 180 88.65 -38.31 36.95
C LEU A 180 90.09 -38.80 36.71
N THR A 181 90.65 -38.52 35.54
CA THR A 181 92.03 -38.91 35.19
C THR A 181 93.02 -38.25 36.15
N ILE A 182 92.91 -36.94 36.36
CA ILE A 182 93.82 -36.20 37.26
C ILE A 182 93.71 -36.70 38.69
N GLN A 183 92.48 -36.92 39.18
CA GLN A 183 92.26 -37.39 40.54
C GLN A 183 92.84 -38.80 40.75
N SER A 184 92.65 -39.71 39.79
CA SER A 184 93.20 -41.07 39.85
C SER A 184 94.73 -41.07 39.81
N GLU A 185 95.34 -40.33 38.88
CA GLU A 185 96.80 -40.29 38.72
C GLU A 185 97.48 -39.61 39.91
N ILE A 186 96.92 -38.53 40.46
CA ILE A 186 97.44 -37.91 41.69
C ILE A 186 97.32 -38.86 42.87
N GLN A 187 96.21 -39.58 43.02
CA GLN A 187 96.06 -40.55 44.10
C GLN A 187 97.12 -41.65 44.01
N SER A 188 97.40 -42.15 42.81
CA SER A 188 98.49 -43.11 42.58
C SER A 188 99.85 -42.57 43.04
N VAL A 189 100.16 -41.30 42.74
CA VAL A 189 101.41 -40.66 43.20
C VAL A 189 101.44 -40.52 44.73
N VAL A 190 100.32 -40.12 45.34
CA VAL A 190 100.17 -40.00 46.81
C VAL A 190 100.40 -41.35 47.49
N ASP A 191 99.76 -42.41 47.00
CA ASP A 191 99.87 -43.76 47.58
C ASP A 191 101.32 -44.27 47.54
N LEU A 192 102.03 -44.02 46.43
CA LEU A 192 103.45 -44.36 46.30
C LEU A 192 104.36 -43.51 47.18
N GLN A 193 104.05 -42.22 47.39
CA GLN A 193 104.81 -41.36 48.31
C GLN A 193 104.57 -41.69 49.78
N ALA A 194 103.35 -42.10 50.14
CA ALA A 194 102.99 -42.47 51.50
C ALA A 194 103.75 -43.71 52.00
N GLN A 195 104.22 -44.58 51.10
CA GLN A 195 105.03 -45.76 51.43
C GLN A 195 106.50 -45.45 51.72
N ARG A 196 107.00 -44.25 51.36
CA ARG A 196 108.39 -43.86 51.60
C ARG A 196 108.60 -43.44 53.06
N SER A 197 109.82 -43.65 53.56
CA SER A 197 110.21 -43.24 54.91
C SER A 197 109.94 -41.74 55.14
N PRO A 198 109.52 -41.33 56.35
CA PRO A 198 109.28 -39.93 56.66
C PRO A 198 110.57 -39.10 56.52
N SER A 199 110.55 -38.12 55.62
CA SER A 199 111.62 -37.12 55.45
C SER A 199 110.98 -35.76 55.19
N VAL A 200 111.74 -34.68 55.44
CA VAL A 200 111.25 -33.31 55.19
C VAL A 200 110.77 -33.15 53.75
N ASN A 201 111.54 -33.67 52.79
CA ASN A 201 111.19 -33.63 51.36
C ASN A 201 109.94 -34.47 51.06
N ASN A 202 109.80 -35.67 51.65
CA ASN A 202 108.62 -36.51 51.41
C ASN A 202 107.34 -35.88 51.99
N ILE A 203 107.43 -35.28 53.18
CA ILE A 203 106.31 -34.57 53.81
C ILE A 203 105.92 -33.34 52.98
N GLN A 204 106.89 -32.57 52.48
CA GLN A 204 106.62 -31.42 51.61
C GLN A 204 105.95 -31.85 50.29
N MET A 205 106.40 -32.95 49.68
CA MET A 205 105.77 -33.49 48.47
C MET A 205 104.33 -33.94 48.72
N LEU A 206 104.06 -34.66 49.82
CA LEU A 206 102.70 -35.08 50.18
C LEU A 206 101.79 -33.87 50.42
N LYS A 207 102.30 -32.80 51.06
CA LYS A 207 101.55 -31.54 51.22
C LYS A 207 101.25 -30.87 49.88
N ALA A 208 102.22 -30.81 48.98
CA ALA A 208 102.04 -30.23 47.65
C ALA A 208 101.02 -31.01 46.81
N LEU A 209 101.07 -32.35 46.86
CA LEU A 209 100.08 -33.23 46.21
C LEU A 209 98.67 -32.99 46.75
N ALA A 210 98.51 -32.95 48.08
CA ALA A 210 97.21 -32.70 48.70
C ALA A 210 96.67 -31.30 48.38
N ALA A 211 97.53 -30.27 48.39
CA ALA A 211 97.15 -28.91 48.04
C ALA A 211 96.71 -28.79 46.57
N PHE A 212 97.45 -29.42 45.65
CA PHE A 212 97.06 -29.49 44.24
C PHE A 212 95.75 -30.25 44.04
N GLN A 213 95.59 -31.42 44.68
CA GLN A 213 94.37 -32.23 44.59
C GLN A 213 93.14 -31.44 45.06
N ASN A 214 93.27 -30.73 46.17
CA ASN A 214 92.20 -29.91 46.73
C ASN A 214 91.87 -28.72 45.83
N SER A 215 92.87 -27.94 45.40
CA SER A 215 92.63 -26.78 44.52
C SER A 215 92.02 -27.17 43.18
N PHE A 216 92.46 -28.30 42.60
CA PHE A 216 91.90 -28.79 41.34
C PHE A 216 90.47 -29.31 41.49
N SER A 217 90.16 -29.97 42.60
CA SER A 217 88.79 -30.41 42.91
C SER A 217 87.83 -29.23 43.05
N LEU A 218 88.26 -28.16 43.72
CA LEU A 218 87.50 -26.92 43.86
C LEU A 218 87.32 -26.20 42.50
N LEU A 219 88.36 -26.19 41.67
CA LEU A 219 88.31 -25.66 40.31
C LEU A 219 87.26 -26.41 39.45
N GLY A 220 87.28 -27.74 39.47
CA GLY A 220 86.30 -28.57 38.76
C GLY A 220 84.87 -28.39 39.29
N ALA A 221 84.71 -28.36 40.62
CA ALA A 221 83.41 -28.20 41.26
C ALA A 221 82.77 -26.84 40.97
N SER A 222 83.55 -25.75 41.06
CA SER A 222 83.09 -24.39 40.75
C SER A 222 82.74 -24.22 39.27
N LEU A 223 83.55 -24.76 38.35
CA LEU A 223 83.21 -24.75 36.93
C LEU A 223 81.89 -25.49 36.70
N ARG A 224 81.76 -26.73 37.19
CA ARG A 224 80.54 -27.52 37.06
C ARG A 224 79.32 -26.81 37.67
N ALA A 225 79.47 -26.23 38.85
CA ALA A 225 78.41 -25.47 39.52
C ALA A 225 77.98 -24.25 38.69
N TYR A 226 78.94 -23.55 38.08
CA TYR A 226 78.63 -22.45 37.18
C TYR A 226 77.90 -22.91 35.92
N LEU A 227 78.34 -24.00 35.26
CA LEU A 227 77.68 -24.53 34.08
C LEU A 227 76.23 -24.98 34.37
N LEU A 228 75.96 -25.47 35.58
CA LEU A 228 74.63 -25.93 36.01
C LEU A 228 73.68 -24.77 36.38
N THR A 229 74.20 -23.73 37.03
CA THR A 229 73.37 -22.71 37.70
C THR A 229 73.42 -21.34 37.04
N ARG A 230 74.49 -21.06 36.30
CA ARG A 230 74.85 -19.74 35.76
C ARG A 230 74.97 -18.65 36.83
N HIS A 231 75.12 -19.02 38.11
CA HIS A 231 75.24 -18.05 39.19
C HIS A 231 76.62 -17.39 39.20
N ALA A 232 76.66 -16.06 39.27
CA ALA A 232 77.91 -15.30 39.16
C ALA A 232 78.94 -15.67 40.23
N ASP A 233 78.50 -16.07 41.42
CA ASP A 233 79.39 -16.50 42.51
C ASP A 233 80.30 -17.66 42.08
N PHE A 234 79.75 -18.69 41.41
CA PHE A 234 80.56 -19.82 40.93
C PHE A 234 81.52 -19.43 39.80
N ARG A 235 81.15 -18.44 38.96
CA ARG A 235 82.06 -17.89 37.94
C ARG A 235 83.25 -17.17 38.57
N PHE A 236 82.98 -16.44 39.65
CA PHE A 236 83.98 -15.74 40.43
C PHE A 236 84.89 -16.73 41.17
N GLU A 237 84.31 -17.70 41.87
CA GLU A 237 85.02 -18.80 42.54
C GLU A 237 85.93 -19.57 41.57
N TYR A 238 85.42 -19.95 40.39
CA TYR A 238 86.20 -20.60 39.35
C TYR A 238 87.45 -19.79 38.98
N THR A 239 87.32 -18.47 38.85
CA THR A 239 88.45 -17.58 38.51
C THR A 239 89.48 -17.53 39.64
N GLY A 240 89.02 -17.49 40.89
CA GLY A 240 89.88 -17.55 42.07
C GLY A 240 90.62 -18.89 42.19
N TYR A 241 89.90 -20.00 42.04
CA TYR A 241 90.47 -21.34 42.10
C TYR A 241 91.39 -21.65 40.91
N LEU A 242 91.20 -20.99 39.76
CA LEU A 242 92.10 -21.13 38.63
C LEU A 242 93.50 -20.59 38.97
N LEU A 243 93.56 -19.42 39.61
CA LEU A 243 94.81 -18.81 40.06
C LEU A 243 95.48 -19.64 41.16
N ASP A 244 94.71 -20.08 42.17
CA ASP A 244 95.24 -20.94 43.25
C ASP A 244 95.74 -22.27 42.69
N ASN A 245 94.98 -22.92 41.81
CA ASN A 245 95.41 -24.19 41.21
C ASN A 245 96.71 -24.05 40.40
N ASP A 246 96.90 -22.94 39.69
CA ASP A 246 98.16 -22.69 39.00
C ASP A 246 99.34 -22.55 39.96
N GLN A 247 99.15 -21.81 41.05
CA GLN A 247 100.16 -21.70 42.10
C GLN A 247 100.48 -23.06 42.76
N GLN A 248 99.47 -23.87 43.08
CA GLN A 248 99.69 -25.21 43.64
C GLN A 248 100.38 -26.14 42.64
N TRP A 249 100.07 -26.02 41.34
CA TRP A 249 100.73 -26.77 40.29
C TRP A 249 102.22 -26.44 40.18
N GLN A 250 102.58 -25.15 40.19
CA GLN A 250 104.00 -24.74 40.18
C GLN A 250 104.74 -25.22 41.43
N THR A 251 104.08 -25.16 42.59
CA THR A 251 104.65 -25.66 43.87
C THR A 251 104.90 -27.18 43.82
N LEU A 252 103.96 -27.93 43.24
CA LEU A 252 104.08 -29.38 43.05
C LEU A 252 105.25 -29.72 42.12
N LEU A 253 105.40 -29.00 41.00
CA LEU A 253 106.53 -29.17 40.09
C LEU A 253 107.87 -28.87 40.77
N ALA A 254 107.96 -27.78 41.53
CA ALA A 254 109.17 -27.41 42.27
C ALA A 254 109.57 -28.41 43.37
N THR A 255 108.63 -29.22 43.85
CA THR A 255 108.86 -30.23 44.90
C THR A 255 109.06 -31.64 44.31
N SER A 256 108.99 -31.79 42.98
CA SER A 256 109.00 -33.08 42.28
C SER A 256 110.40 -33.69 42.06
N ASP A 257 111.43 -33.09 42.65
CA ASP A 257 112.80 -33.60 42.60
C ASP A 257 112.89 -34.95 43.34
N ASN A 258 113.27 -36.02 42.63
CA ASN A 258 113.37 -37.42 43.10
C ASN A 258 112.09 -38.27 43.10
N LEU A 259 111.20 -38.06 42.12
CA LEU A 259 110.13 -39.00 41.80
C LEU A 259 110.64 -40.26 41.09
N THR A 260 109.98 -41.40 41.33
CA THR A 260 110.24 -42.63 40.55
C THR A 260 109.76 -42.45 39.10
N PRO A 261 110.26 -43.25 38.14
CA PRO A 261 109.77 -43.21 36.75
C PRO A 261 108.24 -43.39 36.64
N ALA A 262 107.64 -44.23 37.48
CA ALA A 262 106.19 -44.43 37.51
C ALA A 262 105.43 -43.17 37.99
N GLN A 263 105.95 -42.49 39.01
CA GLN A 263 105.38 -41.24 39.51
C GLN A 263 105.55 -40.09 38.51
N GLN A 264 106.69 -40.01 37.84
CA GLN A 264 106.92 -39.02 36.76
C GLN A 264 105.93 -39.21 35.61
N LYS A 265 105.69 -40.46 35.18
CA LYS A 265 104.69 -40.77 34.15
C LYS A 265 103.28 -40.37 34.57
N SER A 266 102.91 -40.62 35.83
CA SER A 266 101.60 -40.23 36.38
C SER A 266 101.46 -38.70 36.39
N LEU A 267 102.50 -37.98 36.84
CA LEU A 267 102.51 -36.52 36.86
C LEU A 267 102.46 -35.89 35.46
N GLU A 268 103.10 -36.51 34.46
CA GLU A 268 102.98 -36.06 33.06
C GLU A 268 101.57 -36.28 32.51
N THR A 269 100.91 -37.38 32.88
CA THR A 269 99.51 -37.65 32.52
C THR A 269 98.57 -36.62 33.16
N VAL A 270 98.83 -36.24 34.41
CA VAL A 270 98.13 -35.14 35.10
C VAL A 270 98.32 -33.82 34.36
N LYS A 271 99.56 -33.48 33.97
CA LYS A 271 99.87 -32.25 33.24
C LYS A 271 99.07 -32.17 31.94
N ILE A 272 99.14 -33.20 31.10
CA ILE A 272 98.42 -33.26 29.81
C ILE A 272 96.91 -33.13 30.03
N SER A 273 96.37 -33.82 31.03
CA SER A 273 94.94 -33.77 31.33
C SER A 273 94.51 -32.41 31.87
N ARG A 274 95.36 -31.76 32.68
CA ARG A 274 95.12 -30.41 33.21
C ARG A 274 95.10 -29.39 32.08
N GLU A 275 96.09 -29.45 31.19
CA GLU A 275 96.15 -28.57 30.01
C GLU A 275 94.89 -28.71 29.14
N LYS A 276 94.42 -29.95 28.90
CA LYS A 276 93.16 -30.20 28.19
C LYS A 276 91.95 -29.60 28.91
N PHE A 277 91.84 -29.82 30.22
CA PHE A 277 90.74 -29.25 31.02
C PHE A 277 90.73 -27.72 30.96
N LEU A 278 91.90 -27.09 31.11
CA LEU A 278 92.03 -25.63 31.05
C LEU A 278 91.74 -25.06 29.66
N ALA A 279 92.09 -25.78 28.60
CA ALA A 279 91.76 -25.40 27.23
C ALA A 279 90.26 -25.52 26.91
N LEU A 280 89.56 -26.46 27.56
CA LEU A 280 88.12 -26.67 27.39
C LEU A 280 87.28 -25.56 28.04
N ALA A 281 87.73 -25.04 29.19
CA ALA A 281 86.95 -24.12 30.00
C ALA A 281 86.51 -22.83 29.27
N PRO A 282 87.35 -22.12 28.48
CA PRO A 282 86.92 -20.95 27.72
C PRO A 282 85.73 -21.24 26.78
N SER A 283 85.76 -22.35 26.04
CA SER A 283 84.66 -22.73 25.14
C SER A 283 83.37 -23.07 25.90
N LEU A 284 83.49 -23.71 27.07
CA LEU A 284 82.33 -23.97 27.93
C LEU A 284 81.71 -22.67 28.46
N LEU A 285 82.55 -21.74 28.91
CA LEU A 285 82.12 -20.42 29.38
C LEU A 285 81.45 -19.63 28.27
N GLU A 286 82.01 -19.64 27.05
CA GLU A 286 81.41 -18.99 25.87
C GLU A 286 79.99 -19.52 25.58
N ILE A 287 79.79 -20.84 25.66
CA ILE A 287 78.47 -21.44 25.44
C ILE A 287 77.48 -21.04 26.56
N VAL A 288 77.91 -21.06 27.82
CA VAL A 288 77.03 -20.78 28.97
C VAL A 288 76.72 -19.29 29.13
N GLU A 289 77.65 -18.43 28.75
CA GLU A 289 77.48 -16.97 28.77
C GLU A 289 76.71 -16.47 27.53
N GLY A 290 76.71 -17.25 26.44
CA GLY A 290 75.99 -16.93 25.21
C GLY A 290 74.48 -17.25 25.19
N ASP A 291 73.82 -16.87 24.09
CA ASP A 291 72.37 -17.03 23.90
C ASP A 291 71.93 -18.49 23.70
N ARG A 292 72.85 -19.37 23.27
CA ARG A 292 72.62 -20.80 23.01
C ARG A 292 73.03 -21.71 24.17
N TYR A 293 72.97 -21.21 25.41
CA TYR A 293 73.27 -22.02 26.59
C TYR A 293 72.24 -23.15 26.81
N ARG A 294 71.01 -22.95 26.33
CA ARG A 294 69.93 -23.95 26.26
C ARG A 294 69.37 -24.03 24.85
N GLU A 295 69.34 -25.23 24.29
CA GLU A 295 68.96 -25.44 22.90
C GLU A 295 67.47 -25.17 22.66
N ASP A 296 66.61 -25.63 23.57
CA ASP A 296 65.17 -25.41 23.46
C ASP A 296 64.80 -23.92 23.56
N LEU A 297 65.41 -23.16 24.47
CA LEU A 297 65.20 -21.72 24.60
C LEU A 297 65.74 -20.95 23.39
N TYR A 298 66.85 -21.40 22.82
CA TYR A 298 67.41 -20.82 21.61
C TYR A 298 66.48 -21.03 20.40
N ILE A 299 66.01 -22.26 20.16
CA ILE A 299 65.04 -22.55 19.09
C ILE A 299 63.74 -21.78 19.30
N PHE A 300 63.26 -21.72 20.56
CA PHE A 300 62.03 -21.00 20.88
C PHE A 300 62.14 -19.50 20.55
N SER A 301 63.23 -18.83 20.97
CA SER A 301 63.40 -17.38 20.77
C SER A 301 63.76 -17.01 19.33
N THR A 302 64.50 -17.87 18.61
CA THR A 302 64.97 -17.56 17.25
C THR A 302 64.04 -18.06 16.15
N GLN A 303 63.18 -19.06 16.42
CA GLN A 303 62.31 -19.66 15.41
C GLN A 303 60.84 -19.59 15.80
N ALA A 304 60.46 -20.15 16.97
CA ALA A 304 59.06 -20.28 17.34
C ALA A 304 58.39 -18.92 17.63
N GLU A 305 59.06 -18.02 18.34
CA GLU A 305 58.55 -16.69 18.70
C GLU A 305 58.41 -15.74 17.48
N PRO A 306 59.39 -15.65 16.57
CA PRO A 306 59.23 -14.87 15.33
C PRO A 306 58.08 -15.36 14.45
N LEU A 307 57.95 -16.69 14.26
CA LEU A 307 56.84 -17.27 13.49
C LEU A 307 55.49 -16.98 14.15
N ALA A 308 55.38 -17.12 15.47
CA ALA A 308 54.16 -16.75 16.21
C ALA A 308 53.84 -15.26 16.06
N THR A 309 54.85 -14.40 16.09
CA THR A 309 54.70 -12.94 15.91
C THR A 309 54.19 -12.61 14.51
N GLU A 310 54.74 -13.22 13.46
CA GLU A 310 54.28 -13.01 12.08
C GLU A 310 52.82 -13.48 11.89
N MET A 311 52.47 -14.64 12.45
CA MET A 311 51.08 -15.12 12.45
C MET A 311 50.12 -14.17 13.19
N LEU A 312 50.54 -13.60 14.33
CA LEU A 312 49.74 -12.60 15.05
C LEU A 312 49.52 -11.33 14.23
N VAL A 313 50.55 -10.85 13.51
CA VAL A 313 50.43 -9.70 12.61
C VAL A 313 49.40 -9.99 11.51
N LEU A 314 49.47 -11.17 10.86
CA LEU A 314 48.50 -11.56 9.83
C LEU A 314 47.08 -11.67 10.37
N LEU A 315 46.90 -12.28 11.54
CA LEU A 315 45.60 -12.39 12.18
C LEU A 315 45.03 -11.03 12.57
N ASN A 316 45.87 -10.12 13.08
CA ASN A 316 45.47 -8.76 13.43
C ASN A 316 45.03 -7.96 12.19
N ASP A 317 45.78 -8.11 11.10
CA ASP A 317 45.43 -7.55 9.79
C ASP A 317 44.08 -8.07 9.27
N ILE A 318 43.82 -9.37 9.42
CA ILE A 318 42.52 -9.97 9.05
C ILE A 318 41.42 -9.35 9.92
N VAL A 319 41.58 -9.30 11.25
CA VAL A 319 40.59 -8.68 12.16
C VAL A 319 40.31 -7.24 11.77
N ALA A 320 41.36 -6.42 11.60
CA ALA A 320 41.24 -5.01 11.23
C ALA A 320 40.50 -4.84 9.89
N SER A 321 40.84 -5.66 8.89
CA SER A 321 40.19 -5.63 7.57
C SER A 321 38.70 -6.02 7.65
N GLN A 322 38.34 -7.03 8.44
CA GLN A 322 36.95 -7.46 8.62
C GLN A 322 36.14 -6.43 9.40
N GLN A 323 36.73 -5.82 10.44
CA GLN A 323 36.08 -4.78 11.22
C GLN A 323 35.82 -3.53 10.38
N GLN A 324 36.79 -3.10 9.57
CA GLN A 324 36.61 -1.98 8.65
C GLN A 324 35.51 -2.27 7.61
N ARG A 325 35.55 -3.43 6.97
CA ARG A 325 34.53 -3.84 5.98
C ARG A 325 33.14 -3.94 6.61
N LEU A 326 33.03 -4.41 7.85
CA LEU A 326 31.77 -4.47 8.59
C LEU A 326 31.20 -3.07 8.81
N VAL A 327 32.02 -2.10 9.20
CA VAL A 327 31.60 -0.69 9.35
C VAL A 327 31.16 -0.12 8.00
N ASP A 328 31.92 -0.36 6.93
CA ASP A 328 31.62 0.15 5.59
C ASP A 328 30.34 -0.47 4.99
N GLU A 329 30.13 -1.78 5.17
CA GLU A 329 28.92 -2.49 4.73
C GLU A 329 27.69 -2.02 5.53
N LEU A 330 27.81 -1.80 6.84
CA LEU A 330 26.72 -1.22 7.66
C LEU A 330 26.39 0.22 7.26
N ALA A 331 27.41 1.05 7.00
CA ALA A 331 27.23 2.43 6.57
C ALA A 331 26.56 2.49 5.18
N THR A 332 26.99 1.62 4.26
CA THR A 332 26.41 1.48 2.93
C THR A 332 24.97 0.97 2.99
N GLY A 333 24.70 -0.04 3.80
CA GLY A 333 23.36 -0.55 4.06
C GLY A 333 22.43 0.54 4.61
N ARG A 334 22.88 1.31 5.59
CA ARG A 334 22.14 2.45 6.15
C ARG A 334 21.86 3.52 5.08
N LYS A 335 22.85 3.89 4.25
CA LYS A 335 22.65 4.82 3.13
C LYS A 335 21.63 4.30 2.11
N SER A 336 21.68 3.01 1.78
CA SER A 336 20.68 2.37 0.91
C SER A 336 19.27 2.46 1.47
N LEU A 337 19.08 2.23 2.78
CA LEU A 337 17.78 2.37 3.44
C LEU A 337 17.28 3.82 3.42
N ILE A 338 18.13 4.79 3.76
CA ILE A 338 17.78 6.22 3.76
C ILE A 338 17.41 6.69 2.34
N THR A 339 18.17 6.29 1.32
CA THR A 339 17.85 6.66 -0.07
C THR A 339 16.54 6.03 -0.54
N ALA A 340 16.26 4.77 -0.17
CA ALA A 340 14.98 4.13 -0.46
C ALA A 340 13.80 4.85 0.24
N GLN A 341 13.98 5.28 1.50
CA GLN A 341 12.98 6.07 2.23
C GLN A 341 12.68 7.40 1.53
N TRP A 342 13.71 8.18 1.17
CA TRP A 342 13.52 9.45 0.46
C TRP A 342 12.87 9.28 -0.91
N GLN A 343 13.24 8.25 -1.67
CA GLN A 343 12.58 7.91 -2.94
C GLN A 343 11.11 7.56 -2.74
N THR A 344 10.78 6.84 -1.65
CA THR A 344 9.39 6.46 -1.33
C THR A 344 8.58 7.69 -0.92
N LEU A 345 9.12 8.57 -0.08
CA LEU A 345 8.47 9.81 0.33
C LEU A 345 8.22 10.74 -0.86
N LEU A 346 9.24 10.96 -1.68
CA LEU A 346 9.15 11.83 -2.85
C LEU A 346 8.20 11.25 -3.91
N GLY A 347 8.25 9.93 -4.13
CA GLY A 347 7.32 9.20 -4.99
C GLY A 347 5.87 9.26 -4.49
N SER A 348 5.64 9.11 -3.18
CA SER A 348 4.31 9.21 -2.57
C SER A 348 3.75 10.62 -2.63
N PHE A 349 4.60 11.62 -2.39
CA PHE A 349 4.23 13.03 -2.56
C PHE A 349 3.86 13.35 -4.02
N LEU A 350 4.64 12.84 -4.99
CA LEU A 350 4.33 13.00 -6.41
C LEU A 350 3.01 12.29 -6.78
N ALA A 351 2.78 11.08 -6.27
CA ALA A 351 1.52 10.35 -6.45
C ALA A 351 0.33 11.17 -5.94
N LEU A 352 0.44 11.74 -4.75
CA LEU A 352 -0.59 12.57 -4.13
C LEU A 352 -0.84 13.86 -4.92
N ALA A 353 0.22 14.54 -5.37
CA ALA A 353 0.12 15.74 -6.19
C ALA A 353 -0.60 15.44 -7.52
N ILE A 354 -0.28 14.32 -8.17
CA ILE A 354 -0.95 13.87 -9.40
C ILE A 354 -2.40 13.49 -9.12
N ALA A 355 -2.69 12.80 -8.01
CA ALA A 355 -4.06 12.47 -7.62
C ALA A 355 -4.93 13.73 -7.44
N LEU A 356 -4.40 14.74 -6.76
CA LEU A 356 -5.08 16.02 -6.55
C LEU A 356 -5.30 16.76 -7.87
N ALA A 357 -4.27 16.83 -8.72
CA ALA A 357 -4.39 17.42 -10.04
C ALA A 357 -5.42 16.69 -10.90
N MET A 358 -5.41 15.36 -10.89
CA MET A 358 -6.38 14.52 -11.60
C MET A 358 -7.80 14.73 -11.09
N THR A 359 -7.98 14.90 -9.78
CA THR A 359 -9.29 15.21 -9.18
C THR A 359 -9.83 16.55 -9.69
N VAL A 360 -8.99 17.58 -9.75
CA VAL A 360 -9.37 18.89 -10.32
C VAL A 360 -9.69 18.78 -11.81
N LEU A 361 -8.91 18.00 -12.57
CA LEU A 361 -9.14 17.78 -13.99
C LEU A 361 -10.47 17.05 -14.26
N LEU A 362 -10.71 15.92 -13.57
CA LEU A 362 -11.96 15.16 -13.71
C LEU A 362 -13.18 15.98 -13.27
N ARG A 363 -13.06 16.78 -12.21
CA ARG A 363 -14.12 17.71 -11.80
C ARG A 363 -14.46 18.69 -12.93
N LYS A 364 -13.47 19.39 -13.48
CA LYS A 364 -13.69 20.40 -14.52
C LYS A 364 -14.16 19.81 -15.86
N LYS A 365 -13.70 18.60 -16.21
CA LYS A 365 -13.94 17.99 -17.53
C LYS A 365 -15.08 16.96 -17.55
N ILE A 366 -15.60 16.56 -16.40
CA ILE A 366 -16.70 15.59 -16.30
C ILE A 366 -17.79 16.13 -15.37
N ALA A 367 -17.48 16.36 -14.09
CA ALA A 367 -18.50 16.68 -13.10
C ALA A 367 -19.19 18.03 -13.36
N ASP A 368 -18.43 19.12 -13.58
CA ASP A 368 -19.00 20.46 -13.74
C ASP A 368 -19.89 20.57 -15.02
N PRO A 369 -19.49 20.04 -16.20
CA PRO A 369 -20.37 19.99 -17.38
C PRO A 369 -21.66 19.18 -17.16
N ILE A 370 -21.59 18.04 -16.47
CA ILE A 370 -22.78 17.23 -16.15
C ILE A 370 -23.71 18.00 -15.21
N VAL A 371 -23.18 18.68 -14.20
CA VAL A 371 -23.98 19.52 -13.29
C VAL A 371 -24.64 20.66 -14.05
N ARG A 372 -23.92 21.35 -14.94
CA ARG A 372 -24.51 22.41 -15.79
C ARG A 372 -25.60 21.90 -16.72
N LEU A 373 -25.40 20.72 -17.32
CA LEU A 373 -26.42 20.08 -18.15
C LEU A 373 -27.66 19.68 -17.33
N THR A 374 -27.45 19.20 -16.11
CA THR A 374 -28.53 18.88 -15.16
C THR A 374 -29.32 20.15 -14.81
N GLN A 375 -28.64 21.26 -14.52
CA GLN A 375 -29.28 22.55 -14.27
C GLN A 375 -30.07 23.07 -15.48
N ALA A 376 -29.53 22.93 -16.70
CA ALA A 376 -30.25 23.27 -17.93
C ALA A 376 -31.52 22.41 -18.08
N THR A 377 -31.41 21.12 -17.76
CA THR A 377 -32.55 20.19 -17.78
C THR A 377 -33.63 20.60 -16.77
N THR A 378 -33.27 20.98 -15.55
CA THR A 378 -34.22 21.48 -14.55
C THR A 378 -34.98 22.70 -15.05
N ARG A 379 -34.30 23.66 -15.69
CA ARG A 379 -34.99 24.85 -16.25
C ARG A 379 -35.96 24.52 -17.37
N VAL A 380 -35.67 23.49 -18.15
CA VAL A 380 -36.59 22.98 -19.19
C VAL A 380 -37.81 22.33 -18.55
N ILE A 381 -37.63 21.58 -17.46
CA ILE A 381 -38.74 21.02 -16.67
C ILE A 381 -39.62 22.15 -16.09
N ASP A 382 -39.02 23.26 -15.67
CA ASP A 382 -39.72 24.44 -15.17
C ASP A 382 -40.44 25.26 -16.27
N GLY A 383 -40.46 24.76 -17.52
CA GLY A 383 -41.19 25.36 -18.64
C GLY A 383 -40.39 26.35 -19.49
N ASN A 384 -39.09 26.52 -19.25
CA ASN A 384 -38.22 27.37 -20.08
C ASN A 384 -37.48 26.54 -21.14
N PHE A 385 -38.08 26.43 -22.33
CA PHE A 385 -37.51 25.67 -23.47
C PHE A 385 -36.48 26.44 -24.29
N GLU A 386 -36.25 27.73 -24.04
CA GLU A 386 -35.23 28.52 -24.74
C GLU A 386 -33.81 28.23 -24.23
N VAL A 387 -33.69 27.57 -23.08
CA VAL A 387 -32.39 27.22 -22.48
C VAL A 387 -31.66 26.21 -23.36
N LYS A 388 -30.46 26.58 -23.80
CA LYS A 388 -29.52 25.70 -24.49
C LYS A 388 -28.37 25.30 -23.57
N ALA A 389 -28.05 24.01 -23.55
CA ALA A 389 -26.85 23.51 -22.92
C ALA A 389 -25.61 23.88 -23.75
N ALA A 390 -24.55 24.37 -23.09
CA ALA A 390 -23.29 24.69 -23.73
C ALA A 390 -22.57 23.41 -24.19
N ILE A 391 -22.10 23.38 -25.44
CA ILE A 391 -21.33 22.27 -25.99
C ILE A 391 -19.85 22.52 -25.67
N GLU A 392 -19.41 22.07 -24.50
CA GLU A 392 -18.07 22.37 -23.97
C GLU A 392 -17.02 21.28 -24.29
N SER A 393 -17.45 20.12 -24.77
CA SER A 393 -16.57 19.00 -25.09
C SER A 393 -16.99 18.30 -26.38
N THR A 394 -16.09 17.47 -26.91
CA THR A 394 -16.32 16.65 -28.12
C THR A 394 -16.62 15.18 -27.79
N ASP A 395 -16.71 14.85 -26.51
CA ASP A 395 -16.95 13.50 -25.98
C ASP A 395 -18.45 13.16 -25.84
N GLU A 396 -18.76 12.16 -25.02
CA GLU A 396 -20.14 11.76 -24.72
C GLU A 396 -20.96 12.88 -24.08
N ILE A 397 -20.35 13.75 -23.26
CA ILE A 397 -21.04 14.89 -22.64
C ILE A 397 -21.38 15.93 -23.70
N GLY A 398 -20.45 16.19 -24.62
CA GLY A 398 -20.70 17.04 -25.78
C GLY A 398 -21.84 16.52 -26.66
N THR A 399 -21.85 15.21 -26.89
CA THR A 399 -22.91 14.52 -27.65
C THR A 399 -24.26 14.59 -26.92
N LEU A 400 -24.25 14.44 -25.60
CA LEU A 400 -25.45 14.56 -24.77
C LEU A 400 -25.98 16.00 -24.77
N ALA A 401 -25.13 17.02 -24.67
CA ALA A 401 -25.53 18.43 -24.78
C ALA A 401 -26.14 18.76 -26.15
N LYS A 402 -25.58 18.22 -27.25
CA LYS A 402 -26.17 18.34 -28.60
C LYS A 402 -27.55 17.68 -28.68
N THR A 403 -27.68 16.47 -28.14
CA THR A 403 -28.94 15.72 -28.15
C THR A 403 -30.00 16.42 -27.28
N PHE A 404 -29.60 16.93 -26.12
CA PHE A 404 -30.44 17.76 -25.26
C PHE A 404 -30.96 19.00 -25.99
N ASN A 405 -30.08 19.77 -26.66
CA ASN A 405 -30.47 20.95 -27.42
C ASN A 405 -31.45 20.64 -28.57
N ARG A 406 -31.32 19.45 -29.18
CA ARG A 406 -32.26 18.99 -30.21
C ARG A 406 -33.64 18.68 -29.60
N MET A 407 -33.66 18.00 -28.46
CA MET A 407 -34.90 17.70 -27.72
C MET A 407 -35.60 19.00 -27.26
N THR A 408 -34.87 19.97 -26.71
CA THR A 408 -35.46 21.25 -26.29
C THR A 408 -36.02 22.03 -27.46
N GLY A 409 -35.35 22.01 -28.62
CA GLY A 409 -35.89 22.57 -29.86
C GLY A 409 -37.21 21.93 -30.30
N TYR A 410 -37.31 20.60 -30.25
CA TYR A 410 -38.55 19.89 -30.53
C TYR A 410 -39.67 20.23 -29.54
N LEU A 411 -39.35 20.37 -28.25
CA LEU A 411 -40.33 20.76 -27.23
C LEU A 411 -40.82 22.20 -27.43
N GLN A 412 -39.93 23.13 -27.81
CA GLN A 412 -40.29 24.50 -28.13
C GLN A 412 -41.23 24.57 -29.34
N GLU A 413 -40.92 23.84 -30.42
CA GLU A 413 -41.77 23.75 -31.62
C GLU A 413 -43.13 23.10 -31.30
N PHE A 414 -43.14 22.07 -30.46
CA PHE A 414 -44.36 21.43 -30.00
C PHE A 414 -45.22 22.38 -29.14
N GLN A 415 -44.62 23.17 -28.25
CA GLN A 415 -45.34 24.19 -27.48
C GLN A 415 -45.96 25.26 -28.39
N GLN A 416 -45.21 25.78 -29.36
CA GLN A 416 -45.73 26.76 -30.33
C GLN A 416 -46.89 26.20 -31.15
N THR A 417 -46.80 24.93 -31.53
CA THR A 417 -47.89 24.23 -32.23
C THR A 417 -49.12 24.09 -31.35
N LEU A 418 -48.96 23.77 -30.05
CA LEU A 418 -50.05 23.72 -29.08
C LEU A 418 -50.72 25.09 -28.88
N GLU A 419 -49.94 26.16 -28.76
CA GLU A 419 -50.47 27.52 -28.64
C GLU A 419 -51.24 27.95 -29.90
N GLY A 420 -50.74 27.60 -31.10
CA GLY A 420 -51.43 27.81 -32.36
C GLY A 420 -52.76 27.05 -32.44
N ALA A 421 -52.74 25.74 -32.12
CA ALA A 421 -53.94 24.91 -32.09
C ALA A 421 -54.98 25.41 -31.07
N ASN A 422 -54.54 25.89 -29.90
CA ASN A 422 -55.43 26.42 -28.87
C ASN A 422 -56.05 27.77 -29.29
N SER A 423 -55.29 28.64 -29.97
CA SER A 423 -55.81 29.88 -30.57
C SER A 423 -56.87 29.60 -31.63
N ASP A 424 -56.65 28.60 -32.48
CA ASP A 424 -57.63 28.20 -33.50
C ASP A 424 -58.87 27.54 -32.88
N LEU A 425 -58.70 26.72 -31.83
CA LEU A 425 -59.82 26.19 -31.05
C LEU A 425 -60.66 27.32 -30.43
N GLN A 426 -60.01 28.36 -29.90
CA GLN A 426 -60.67 29.51 -29.31
C GLN A 426 -61.45 30.33 -30.36
N LYS A 427 -60.92 30.47 -31.58
CA LYS A 427 -61.66 31.06 -32.72
C LYS A 427 -62.86 30.20 -33.13
N GLN A 428 -62.72 28.87 -33.17
CA GLN A 428 -63.85 27.98 -33.46
C GLN A 428 -64.95 28.11 -32.40
N LYS A 429 -64.56 28.20 -31.12
CA LYS A 429 -65.50 28.42 -30.01
C LYS A 429 -66.28 29.73 -30.17
N SER A 430 -65.61 30.86 -30.46
CA SER A 430 -66.29 32.15 -30.62
C SER A 430 -67.20 32.19 -31.86
N GLN A 431 -66.82 31.51 -32.95
CA GLN A 431 -67.70 31.33 -34.12
C GLN A 431 -68.95 30.52 -33.78
N LEU A 432 -68.81 29.45 -32.99
CA LEU A 432 -69.94 28.66 -32.49
C LEU A 432 -70.87 29.49 -31.60
N GLU A 433 -70.32 30.30 -30.69
CA GLU A 433 -71.10 31.22 -29.85
C GLU A 433 -71.87 32.26 -30.69
N SER A 434 -71.23 32.84 -31.71
CA SER A 434 -71.90 33.78 -32.63
C SER A 434 -73.03 33.11 -33.42
N LYS A 435 -72.82 31.89 -33.92
CA LYS A 435 -73.88 31.10 -34.57
C LYS A 435 -75.04 30.81 -33.62
N ASN A 436 -74.77 30.47 -32.36
CA ASN A 436 -75.81 30.25 -31.35
C ASN A 436 -76.64 31.52 -31.10
N ILE A 437 -76.01 32.70 -31.05
CA ILE A 437 -76.73 33.98 -30.92
C ILE A 437 -77.62 34.23 -32.14
N GLN A 438 -77.11 34.01 -33.36
CA GLN A 438 -77.91 34.17 -34.58
C GLN A 438 -79.10 33.22 -34.65
N ILE A 439 -78.92 31.96 -34.23
CA ILE A 439 -80.00 30.99 -34.12
C ILE A 439 -81.05 31.48 -33.11
N GLY A 440 -80.62 32.00 -31.95
CA GLY A 440 -81.53 32.58 -30.95
C GLY A 440 -82.39 33.72 -31.51
N GLN A 441 -81.76 34.66 -32.24
CA GLN A 441 -82.46 35.78 -32.87
C GLN A 441 -83.43 35.34 -33.97
N ALA A 442 -83.03 34.37 -34.81
CA ALA A 442 -83.91 33.83 -35.85
C ALA A 442 -85.14 33.13 -35.25
N LEU A 443 -84.98 32.45 -34.12
CA LEU A 443 -86.05 31.75 -33.41
C LEU A 443 -87.05 32.74 -32.78
N GLU A 444 -86.56 33.87 -32.27
CA GLU A 444 -87.39 34.95 -31.74
C GLU A 444 -88.18 35.67 -32.85
N ALA A 445 -87.53 35.96 -33.98
CA ALA A 445 -88.19 36.51 -35.16
C ALA A 445 -89.30 35.59 -35.68
N LEU A 446 -89.06 34.28 -35.74
CA LEU A 446 -90.04 33.28 -36.15
C LEU A 446 -91.28 33.29 -35.23
N LYS A 447 -91.09 33.37 -33.90
CA LYS A 447 -92.19 33.46 -32.93
C LYS A 447 -93.04 34.72 -33.12
N LEU A 448 -92.39 35.86 -33.40
CA LEU A 448 -93.07 37.13 -33.68
C LEU A 448 -93.93 37.04 -34.96
N THR A 449 -93.40 36.44 -36.04
CA THR A 449 -94.16 36.22 -37.28
C THR A 449 -95.34 35.29 -37.06
N GLN A 450 -95.17 34.22 -36.28
CA GLN A 450 -96.25 33.29 -35.95
C GLN A 450 -97.39 33.97 -35.17
N ALA A 451 -97.07 34.88 -34.24
CA ALA A 451 -98.06 35.66 -33.51
C ALA A 451 -98.86 36.61 -34.43
N GLN A 452 -98.22 37.25 -35.40
CA GLN A 452 -98.90 38.08 -36.42
C GLN A 452 -99.85 37.28 -37.31
N LEU A 453 -99.47 36.07 -37.71
CA LEU A 453 -100.34 35.19 -38.51
C LEU A 453 -101.62 34.81 -37.76
N ILE A 454 -101.51 34.47 -36.47
CA ILE A 454 -102.67 34.16 -35.61
C ILE A 454 -103.64 35.36 -35.50
N GLN A 455 -103.12 36.58 -35.41
CA GLN A 455 -103.95 37.79 -35.32
C GLN A 455 -104.67 38.13 -36.64
N THR A 456 -104.03 37.80 -37.78
CA THR A 456 -104.61 37.98 -39.12
C THR A 456 -105.71 36.96 -39.40
N GLU A 457 -105.55 35.72 -38.94
CA GLU A 457 -106.54 34.64 -39.07
C GLU A 457 -107.82 34.91 -38.26
N LYS A 458 -107.69 35.53 -37.06
CA LYS A 458 -108.84 35.96 -36.23
C LYS A 458 -109.69 37.08 -36.86
N MET A 459 -109.12 37.95 -37.70
CA MET A 459 -109.86 39.00 -38.42
C MET A 459 -110.60 38.46 -39.64
N SER A 460 -110.10 37.38 -40.25
CA SER A 460 -110.75 36.74 -41.42
C SER A 460 -111.91 35.81 -41.01
N GLY A 461 -111.85 35.17 -39.83
CA GLY A 461 -112.89 34.24 -39.35
C GLY A 461 -114.22 34.89 -38.93
N LEU A 462 -114.23 36.16 -38.54
CA LEU A 462 -115.44 36.84 -38.05
C LEU A 462 -116.35 37.35 -39.20
N GLY A 463 -115.81 37.56 -40.40
CA GLY A 463 -116.56 38.08 -41.55
C GLY A 463 -117.35 37.03 -42.35
N GLN A 464 -117.01 35.74 -42.22
CA GLN A 464 -117.55 34.67 -43.06
C GLN A 464 -118.73 33.90 -42.42
N MET A 465 -118.95 34.06 -41.11
CA MET A 465 -119.95 33.29 -40.33
C MET A 465 -121.35 33.96 -40.28
N VAL A 466 -121.45 35.28 -40.51
CA VAL A 466 -122.73 36.02 -40.45
C VAL A 466 -123.59 35.85 -41.70
N ALA A 467 -123.00 35.54 -42.86
CA ALA A 467 -123.73 35.33 -44.11
C ALA A 467 -124.31 33.91 -44.28
N GLY A 468 -123.72 32.90 -43.64
CA GLY A 468 -124.17 31.50 -43.72
C GLY A 468 -125.42 31.19 -42.87
N ILE A 469 -125.58 31.86 -41.73
CA ILE A 469 -126.69 31.61 -40.78
C ILE A 469 -128.05 32.08 -41.34
N ALA A 470 -128.09 33.11 -42.19
CA ALA A 470 -129.32 33.58 -42.82
C ALA A 470 -129.86 32.60 -43.89
N HIS A 471 -128.97 31.86 -44.56
CA HIS A 471 -129.34 30.97 -45.65
C HIS A 471 -129.88 29.62 -45.16
N GLU A 472 -129.44 29.14 -43.99
CA GLU A 472 -129.89 27.87 -43.42
C GLU A 472 -131.19 27.96 -42.59
N ILE A 473 -131.59 29.16 -42.14
CA ILE A 473 -132.89 29.39 -41.48
C ILE A 473 -134.05 29.42 -42.50
N ASN A 474 -133.82 29.88 -43.73
CA ASN A 474 -134.88 29.99 -44.75
C ASN A 474 -135.38 28.63 -45.28
N ASN A 475 -134.54 27.58 -45.27
CA ASN A 475 -134.90 26.26 -45.79
C ASN A 475 -136.02 25.56 -44.98
N PRO A 476 -135.96 25.45 -43.63
CA PRO A 476 -137.05 24.86 -42.86
C PRO A 476 -138.33 25.72 -42.88
N VAL A 477 -138.20 27.06 -42.98
CA VAL A 477 -139.34 27.99 -43.03
C VAL A 477 -140.16 27.83 -44.31
N ASN A 478 -139.51 27.68 -45.48
CA ASN A 478 -140.21 27.42 -46.74
C ASN A 478 -140.91 26.04 -46.77
N PHE A 479 -140.35 25.03 -46.09
CA PHE A 479 -140.95 23.71 -45.97
C PHE A 479 -142.25 23.72 -45.15
N ILE A 480 -142.27 24.53 -44.07
CA ILE A 480 -143.46 24.73 -43.23
C ILE A 480 -144.53 25.53 -43.99
N HIS A 481 -144.14 26.57 -44.73
CA HIS A 481 -145.07 27.42 -45.46
C HIS A 481 -145.81 26.68 -46.60
N GLY A 482 -145.12 25.80 -47.33
CA GLY A 482 -145.72 25.00 -48.40
C GLY A 482 -146.73 23.94 -47.92
N ASN A 483 -146.53 23.36 -46.73
CA ASN A 483 -147.47 22.39 -46.15
C ASN A 483 -148.75 23.08 -45.62
N LEU A 484 -148.64 24.33 -45.15
CA LEU A 484 -149.80 25.11 -44.68
C LEU A 484 -150.82 25.39 -45.79
N ALA A 485 -150.35 25.66 -47.02
CA ALA A 485 -151.24 25.86 -48.18
C ALA A 485 -152.02 24.59 -48.57
N CYS A 486 -151.38 23.42 -48.50
CA CYS A 486 -152.02 22.13 -48.79
C CYS A 486 -153.06 21.75 -47.72
N MET A 487 -152.82 22.13 -46.46
CA MET A 487 -153.78 21.91 -45.37
C MET A 487 -155.03 22.80 -45.51
N GLU A 488 -154.87 24.02 -46.03
CA GLU A 488 -155.99 24.94 -46.30
C GLU A 488 -156.91 24.38 -47.41
N GLU A 489 -156.33 23.84 -48.48
CA GLU A 489 -157.04 23.21 -49.60
C GLU A 489 -157.87 21.99 -49.17
N TYR A 490 -157.28 21.05 -48.40
CA TYR A 490 -158.03 19.88 -47.90
C TYR A 490 -159.15 20.24 -46.91
N THR A 491 -158.98 21.33 -46.15
CA THR A 491 -160.00 21.79 -45.20
C THR A 491 -161.21 22.36 -45.95
N VAL A 492 -160.99 23.09 -47.05
CA VAL A 492 -162.05 23.58 -47.93
C VAL A 492 -162.77 22.42 -48.62
N ASP A 493 -162.03 21.42 -49.13
CA ASP A 493 -162.63 20.25 -49.78
C ASP A 493 -163.48 19.40 -48.81
N LEU A 494 -163.05 19.26 -47.54
CA LEU A 494 -163.83 18.60 -46.50
C LEU A 494 -165.13 19.36 -46.18
N ILE A 495 -165.08 20.69 -46.11
CA ILE A 495 -166.28 21.52 -45.95
C ILE A 495 -167.22 21.35 -47.15
N HIS A 496 -166.69 21.28 -48.36
CA HIS A 496 -167.48 21.11 -49.58
C HIS A 496 -168.14 19.71 -49.64
N LEU A 497 -167.44 18.66 -49.18
CA LEU A 497 -168.00 17.30 -49.01
C LEU A 497 -169.14 17.27 -47.98
N LEU A 498 -168.97 17.96 -46.84
CA LEU A 498 -170.00 18.08 -45.81
C LEU A 498 -171.24 18.82 -46.33
N GLN A 499 -171.05 19.88 -47.12
CA GLN A 499 -172.15 20.61 -47.79
C GLN A 499 -172.87 19.76 -48.85
N GLN A 500 -172.13 18.95 -49.63
CA GLN A 500 -172.72 18.01 -50.59
C GLN A 500 -173.54 16.91 -49.89
N TYR A 501 -173.05 16.36 -48.77
CA TYR A 501 -173.80 15.39 -47.97
C TYR A 501 -175.12 15.96 -47.44
N GLN A 502 -175.10 17.24 -47.04
CA GLN A 502 -176.29 17.98 -46.59
C GLN A 502 -177.32 18.22 -47.70
N LEU A 503 -176.89 18.24 -48.97
CA LEU A 503 -177.74 18.45 -50.15
C LEU A 503 -178.52 17.20 -50.57
N PHE A 504 -177.99 16.01 -50.33
CA PHE A 504 -178.62 14.73 -50.71
C PHE A 504 -179.40 14.04 -49.56
N TYR A 505 -179.18 14.42 -48.30
CA TYR A 505 -179.90 13.89 -47.12
C TYR A 505 -180.35 15.01 -46.14
N PRO A 506 -181.53 15.62 -46.36
CA PRO A 506 -182.05 16.70 -45.50
C PRO A 506 -182.64 16.23 -44.15
N GLN A 507 -182.79 14.92 -43.92
CA GLN A 507 -183.18 14.33 -42.62
C GLN A 507 -182.30 13.12 -42.26
N PRO A 508 -181.12 13.35 -41.65
CA PRO A 508 -180.28 12.27 -41.14
C PRO A 508 -180.86 11.65 -39.85
N PRO A 509 -180.52 10.39 -39.51
CA PRO A 509 -180.83 9.77 -38.22
C PRO A 509 -180.21 10.54 -37.04
N ALA A 510 -180.89 10.57 -35.89
CA ALA A 510 -180.52 11.39 -34.71
C ALA A 510 -179.08 11.22 -34.18
N GLU A 511 -178.41 10.08 -34.45
CA GLU A 511 -176.99 9.85 -34.09
C GLU A 511 -175.99 10.69 -34.90
N ILE A 512 -176.33 11.08 -36.13
CA ILE A 512 -175.45 11.86 -37.02
C ILE A 512 -175.56 13.37 -36.72
N GLU A 513 -176.75 13.84 -36.33
CA GLU A 513 -177.03 15.25 -36.04
C GLU A 513 -176.22 15.75 -34.82
N GLN A 514 -176.11 14.95 -33.75
CA GLN A 514 -175.26 15.24 -32.59
C GLN A 514 -173.76 15.34 -32.94
N THR A 515 -173.30 14.55 -33.91
CA THR A 515 -171.89 14.53 -34.31
C THR A 515 -171.54 15.77 -35.16
N PHE A 516 -172.50 16.25 -35.95
CA PHE A 516 -172.36 17.43 -36.80
C PHE A 516 -172.27 18.73 -35.98
N GLU A 517 -173.15 18.91 -34.98
CA GLU A 517 -173.07 20.08 -34.06
C GLU A 517 -171.74 20.13 -33.30
N LYS A 518 -171.24 18.97 -32.85
CA LYS A 518 -169.99 18.86 -32.10
C LYS A 518 -168.76 19.23 -32.94
N LEU A 519 -168.76 18.89 -34.23
CA LEU A 519 -167.68 19.25 -35.16
C LEU A 519 -167.68 20.75 -35.50
N ILE A 520 -168.85 21.34 -35.71
CA ILE A 520 -169.00 22.78 -36.00
C ILE A 520 -168.54 23.62 -34.79
N SER A 521 -168.87 23.21 -33.55
CA SER A 521 -168.46 23.95 -32.36
C SER A 521 -166.93 23.98 -32.17
N ILE A 522 -166.23 22.89 -32.51
CA ILE A 522 -164.77 22.77 -32.38
C ILE A 522 -164.04 23.62 -33.42
N LEU A 523 -164.53 23.63 -34.67
CA LEU A 523 -163.96 24.43 -35.75
C LEU A 523 -164.12 25.93 -35.48
N CYS A 524 -165.29 26.35 -34.98
CA CYS A 524 -165.57 27.75 -34.68
C CYS A 524 -164.73 28.30 -33.51
N TRP A 525 -164.45 27.48 -32.49
CA TRP A 525 -163.62 27.88 -31.34
C TRP A 525 -162.14 28.06 -31.70
N ARG A 526 -161.58 27.21 -32.58
CA ARG A 526 -160.14 27.25 -32.94
C ARG A 526 -159.78 28.36 -33.93
N ILE A 527 -160.65 28.68 -34.89
CA ILE A 527 -160.39 29.74 -35.88
C ILE A 527 -160.38 31.13 -35.21
N CYS A 528 -161.25 31.35 -34.21
CA CYS A 528 -161.39 32.65 -33.57
C CYS A 528 -160.17 33.06 -32.71
N HIS A 529 -159.38 32.10 -32.22
CA HIS A 529 -158.26 32.39 -31.31
C HIS A 529 -156.93 32.69 -32.02
N ALA A 530 -156.79 32.38 -33.31
CA ALA A 530 -155.54 32.51 -34.05
C ALA A 530 -155.31 33.91 -34.66
N HIS A 531 -156.29 34.81 -34.63
CA HIS A 531 -156.28 36.04 -35.42
C HIS A 531 -155.93 37.35 -34.70
N LEU A 532 -155.33 37.33 -33.51
CA LEU A 532 -154.80 38.55 -32.86
C LEU A 532 -153.33 38.43 -32.49
N ALA A 533 -152.51 38.82 -33.46
CA ALA A 533 -151.10 39.19 -33.35
C ALA A 533 -151.00 40.72 -33.01
N PRO A 534 -149.91 41.47 -33.29
CA PRO A 534 -148.53 41.43 -32.79
C PRO A 534 -147.95 42.85 -32.43
N TRP A 535 -146.64 42.94 -32.12
CA TRP A 535 -145.75 44.14 -32.06
C TRP A 535 -145.81 45.12 -30.86
N LYS A 536 -144.93 44.88 -29.89
CA LYS A 536 -144.21 45.93 -29.13
C LYS A 536 -142.70 45.72 -29.28
N TRP A 537 -142.17 46.09 -30.45
CA TRP A 537 -140.75 46.39 -30.65
C TRP A 537 -140.62 47.91 -30.84
N ALA A 538 -139.65 48.52 -30.15
CA ALA A 538 -139.32 49.95 -30.08
C ALA A 538 -140.03 50.78 -28.99
N HIS A 539 -139.19 51.39 -28.14
CA HIS A 539 -139.47 52.48 -27.18
C HIS A 539 -139.82 52.15 -25.71
N ARG A 540 -139.06 51.25 -25.08
CA ARG A 540 -138.52 51.47 -23.72
C ARG A 540 -137.03 51.12 -23.76
N ALA A 541 -136.20 52.16 -23.68
CA ALA A 541 -135.40 52.43 -22.48
C ALA A 541 -134.17 51.49 -22.44
N PHE A 542 -133.01 51.87 -22.97
CA PHE A 542 -132.44 53.23 -22.91
C PHE A 542 -132.41 53.73 -21.46
N GLU A 543 -131.76 52.96 -20.59
CA GLU A 543 -131.23 53.42 -19.31
C GLU A 543 -130.18 52.42 -18.80
N THR A 544 -129.02 52.33 -19.45
CA THR A 544 -127.72 51.93 -18.84
C THR A 544 -126.59 51.98 -19.88
N LEU A 545 -126.44 53.14 -20.52
CA LEU A 545 -125.14 53.60 -21.04
C LEU A 545 -125.20 55.12 -21.20
N PHE A 546 -125.36 55.80 -20.08
CA PHE A 546 -124.65 57.04 -19.84
C PHE A 546 -123.81 56.81 -18.60
N CYS A 547 -122.54 56.45 -18.79
CA CYS A 547 -121.48 57.32 -18.31
C CYS A 547 -120.10 56.86 -18.78
N HIS A 548 -119.57 57.70 -19.67
CA HIS A 548 -118.20 58.20 -19.64
C HIS A 548 -117.06 57.28 -20.09
N CYS A 549 -116.72 57.52 -21.37
CA CYS A 549 -115.35 57.56 -21.87
C CYS A 549 -114.61 58.77 -21.29
N ALA A 550 -113.32 58.57 -20.98
CA ALA A 550 -112.29 59.49 -20.48
C ALA A 550 -112.44 59.85 -18.99
N THR A 551 -111.54 59.44 -18.10
CA THR A 551 -110.10 59.72 -18.08
C THR A 551 -109.42 58.93 -16.95
N LEU A 552 -108.09 58.78 -17.01
CA LEU A 552 -107.17 58.88 -15.87
C LEU A 552 -107.58 58.21 -14.55
N LEU A 553 -106.82 57.19 -14.12
CA LEU A 553 -105.70 57.35 -13.19
C LEU A 553 -105.28 55.95 -12.71
N ASP A 554 -104.00 55.68 -12.51
CA ASP A 554 -102.95 56.68 -12.24
C ASP A 554 -102.49 57.58 -13.40
#